data_AF-A0A2H5ASH2-F1
#
_entry.id   AF-A0A2H5ASH2-F1
#
_cell.length_a   1.000
_cell.length_b   1.000
_cell.length_c   1.000
_cell.angle_alpha   90.00
_cell.angle_beta   90.00
_cell.angle_gamma   90.00
#
_symmetry.space_group_name_H-M   'P 1'
#
loop_
_entity.id
_entity.type
_entity.pdbx_description
1 polymer ?
#
loop_
_entity_poly.entity_id
_entity_poly.type
_entity_poly.pdbx_seq_one_letter_code
_entity_poly.pdbx_strand_id
1 'polypeptide(L)' 'MNEDLTIRVDQTRCVGTGQCARTAPDALTLGRNGRAQPRDQHSTDLDTLTEAADFCPVEAITIHLASTGEQVAPL' A
#
# COMPACT_ATOMS: atom_id res chain seq x y z
N MET A 1 2.30 -12.55 -15.54
CA MET A 1 1.27 -13.03 -14.59
C MET A 1 1.15 -11.92 -13.59
N ASN A 2 0.05 -11.19 -13.61
CA ASN A 2 -0.19 -10.18 -12.59
C ASN A 2 -0.68 -10.96 -11.38
N GLU A 3 0.14 -11.04 -10.34
CA GLU A 3 -0.27 -11.62 -9.08
C GLU A 3 -1.39 -10.74 -8.51
N ASP A 4 -2.52 -11.34 -8.15
CA ASP A 4 -3.60 -10.62 -7.49
C ASP A 4 -3.09 -10.19 -6.11
N LEU A 5 -2.83 -8.89 -5.93
CA LEU A 5 -2.33 -8.31 -4.69
C LEU A 5 -3.47 -7.60 -3.94
N THR A 6 -3.46 -7.70 -2.62
CA THR A 6 -4.38 -6.97 -1.74
C THR A 6 -3.61 -5.99 -0.88
N ILE A 7 -3.93 -4.70 -1.01
CA ILE A 7 -3.32 -3.62 -0.23
C ILE A 7 -4.26 -3.26 0.92
N ARG A 8 -3.73 -3.21 2.14
CA ARG A 8 -4.46 -2.74 3.33
C ARG A 8 -3.76 -1.55 3.94
N VAL A 9 -4.55 -0.60 4.44
CA VAL A 9 -4.04 0.57 5.15
C VAL A 9 -4.69 0.68 6.52
N ASP A 10 -3.87 0.58 7.57
CA ASP A 10 -4.27 0.85 8.95
C ASP A 10 -4.49 2.37 9.15
N GLN A 11 -5.76 2.76 9.26
CA GLN A 11 -6.16 4.15 9.43
C GLN A 11 -5.79 4.73 10.81
N THR A 12 -5.53 3.87 11.79
CA THR A 12 -5.16 4.25 13.17
C THR A 12 -3.67 4.53 13.28
N ARG A 13 -2.83 3.75 12.58
CA ARG A 13 -1.38 3.95 12.52
C ARG A 13 -0.96 5.01 11.51
N CYS A 14 -1.66 5.12 10.38
CA CYS A 14 -1.27 6.02 9.31
C CYS A 14 -1.19 7.47 9.82
N VAL A 15 -0.04 8.14 9.61
CA VAL A 15 0.18 9.53 10.02
C VAL A 15 0.07 10.54 8.87
N GLY A 16 -0.28 10.08 7.67
CA GLY A 16 -0.58 10.97 6.55
C GLY A 16 0.63 11.61 5.87
N THR A 17 1.81 10.97 5.88
CA THR A 17 3.02 11.52 5.24
C THR A 17 2.89 11.71 3.73
N GLY A 18 1.99 10.97 3.09
CA GLY A 18 1.77 11.00 1.64
C GLY A 18 2.85 10.33 0.80
N GLN A 19 3.89 9.74 1.38
CA GLN A 19 4.98 9.11 0.62
C GLN A 19 4.49 7.94 -0.24
N CYS A 20 3.65 7.08 0.32
CA CYS A 20 3.05 5.96 -0.41
C CYS A 20 2.28 6.40 -1.68
N ALA A 21 1.53 7.49 -1.61
CA ALA A 21 0.80 8.04 -2.76
C ALA A 21 1.72 8.73 -3.78
N ARG A 22 2.97 9.06 -3.42
CA ARG A 22 3.99 9.55 -4.35
C ARG A 22 4.71 8.41 -5.05
N THR A 23 4.96 7.31 -4.33
CA THR A 23 5.64 6.12 -4.85
C THR A 23 4.71 5.32 -5.76
N ALA A 24 3.49 5.04 -5.32
CA ALA A 24 2.49 4.26 -6.06
C ALA A 24 1.20 5.08 -6.28
N PRO A 25 1.20 6.16 -7.08
CA PRO A 25 0.06 7.07 -7.24
C PRO A 25 -1.18 6.43 -7.88
N ASP A 26 -1.00 5.33 -8.61
CA ASP A 26 -2.09 4.61 -9.26
C ASP A 26 -2.79 3.64 -8.29
N ALA A 27 -2.04 3.03 -7.38
CA ALA A 27 -2.56 2.10 -6.38
C ALA A 27 -2.89 2.74 -5.02
N LEU A 28 -2.30 3.88 -4.66
CA LEU A 28 -2.43 4.53 -3.36
C LEU A 28 -2.74 6.02 -3.50
N THR A 29 -3.60 6.52 -2.64
CA THR A 29 -3.94 7.94 -2.59
C THR A 29 -4.06 8.45 -1.16
N LEU A 30 -3.85 9.74 -0.94
CA LEU A 30 -4.13 10.38 0.34
C LEU A 30 -5.56 10.93 0.31
N GLY A 31 -6.42 10.35 1.14
CA GLY A 31 -7.80 10.79 1.31
C GLY A 31 -7.91 12.16 1.97
N ARG A 32 -9.10 12.76 1.89
CA ARG A 32 -9.40 14.07 2.53
C ARG A 32 -9.24 14.06 4.05
N ASN A 33 -9.29 12.88 4.68
CA ASN A 33 -9.02 12.68 6.11
C ASN A 33 -7.52 12.69 6.44
N GLY A 34 -6.64 12.94 5.46
CA GLY A 34 -5.20 12.90 5.65
C GLY A 34 -4.66 11.49 5.87
N ARG A 35 -5.39 10.45 5.45
CA ARG A 35 -4.98 9.04 5.56
C ARG A 35 -4.84 8.41 4.20
N ALA A 36 -3.89 7.49 4.07
CA ALA A 36 -3.70 6.76 2.83
C ALA A 36 -4.89 5.80 2.59
N GLN A 37 -5.24 5.58 1.33
CA GLN A 37 -6.33 4.72 0.89
C GLN A 37 -5.90 3.98 -0.39
N PRO A 38 -6.17 2.68 -0.50
CA PRO A 38 -6.00 1.94 -1.77
C PRO A 38 -6.93 2.49 -2.86
N ARG A 39 -6.49 2.46 -4.12
CA ARG A 39 -7.30 2.70 -5.31
C ARG A 39 -7.38 1.44 -6.17
N ASP A 40 -6.51 1.32 -7.18
CA ASP A 40 -6.44 0.17 -8.06
C ASP A 40 -5.16 -0.62 -7.78
N GLN A 41 -5.30 -1.65 -6.96
CA GLN A 41 -4.20 -2.51 -6.54
C GLN A 41 -3.62 -3.38 -7.68
N HIS A 42 -4.27 -3.45 -8.85
CA HIS A 42 -3.76 -4.16 -10.02
C HIS A 42 -3.06 -3.22 -11.01
N SER A 43 -3.09 -1.91 -10.76
CA SER A 43 -2.48 -0.89 -11.62
C SER A 43 -0.97 -0.74 -11.39
N THR A 44 -0.40 -1.42 -10.41
CA THR A 44 0.99 -1.25 -9.98
C THR A 44 1.61 -2.60 -9.65
N ASP A 45 2.89 -2.78 -10.00
CA ASP A 45 3.65 -4.00 -9.69
C ASP A 45 4.00 -4.15 -8.20
N LEU A 46 4.34 -5.38 -7.82
CA LEU A 46 4.67 -5.74 -6.43
C LEU A 46 5.88 -4.94 -5.89
N ASP A 47 6.90 -4.69 -6.71
CA ASP A 47 8.12 -4.00 -6.27
C ASP A 47 7.80 -2.55 -5.86
N THR A 48 7.05 -1.84 -6.70
CA THR A 48 6.61 -0.45 -6.43
C THR A 48 5.68 -0.38 -5.21
N LEU A 49 4.79 -1.37 -5.05
CA LEU A 49 3.93 -1.46 -3.87
C LEU A 49 4.76 -1.71 -2.60
N THR A 50 5.71 -2.63 -2.66
CA THR A 50 6.62 -2.95 -1.54
C THR A 50 7.43 -1.74 -1.14
N GLU A 51 7.99 -1.01 -2.10
CA GLU A 51 8.69 0.25 -1.87
C GLU A 51 7.78 1.29 -1.18
N ALA A 52 6.52 1.40 -1.60
CA ALA A 52 5.55 2.30 -0.97
C ALA A 52 5.23 1.91 0.49
N ALA A 53 5.23 0.60 0.80
CA ALA A 53 5.04 0.10 2.16
C ALA A 53 6.28 0.37 3.04
N ASP A 54 7.49 0.13 2.53
CA ASP A 54 8.76 0.37 3.22
C ASP A 54 8.99 1.86 3.54
N PHE A 55 8.52 2.77 2.69
CA PHE A 55 8.57 4.21 2.97
C PHE A 55 7.56 4.67 4.03
N CYS A 56 6.70 3.79 4.55
CA CYS A 56 5.79 4.13 5.62
C CYS A 56 6.54 4.10 6.97
N PRO A 57 6.83 5.25 7.61
CA PRO A 57 7.63 5.28 8.85
C PRO A 57 6.92 4.64 10.05
N VAL A 58 5.64 4.31 9.89
CA VAL A 58 4.75 3.75 10.90
C VAL A 58 4.15 2.43 10.42
N GLU A 59 4.63 1.86 9.31
CA GLU A 59 4.20 0.57 8.74
C GLU A 59 2.67 0.41 8.71
N ALA A 60 1.98 1.46 8.30
CA ALA A 60 0.52 1.47 8.24
C ALA A 60 -0.02 0.79 6.98
N ILE A 61 0.84 0.29 6.10
CA ILE A 61 0.47 -0.30 4.80
C ILE A 61 0.96 -1.73 4.81
N THR A 62 0.09 -2.67 4.47
CA THR A 62 0.48 -4.07 4.28
C THR A 62 0.01 -4.57 2.92
N ILE A 63 0.81 -5.44 2.32
CA ILE A 63 0.56 -6.03 1.01
C ILE A 63 0.46 -7.53 1.18
N HIS A 64 -0.60 -8.12 0.64
CA HIS A 64 -0.86 -9.55 0.73
C HIS A 64 -1.06 -10.16 -0.65
N LEU A 65 -0.64 -11.40 -0.84
CA LEU A 65 -1.08 -12.22 -1.98
C LEU A 65 -2.57 -12.51 -1.81
N ALA A 66 -3.41 -12.15 -2.78
CA ALA A 66 -4.84 -12.42 -2.72
C ALA A 66 -5.15 -13.92 -2.81
N SER A 67 -4.26 -14.71 -3.42
CA SER A 67 -4.39 -16.16 -3.56
C SER A 67 -4.17 -16.92 -2.25
N THR A 68 -3.21 -16.50 -1.41
CA THR A 68 -2.83 -17.21 -0.18
C THR A 68 -3.13 -16.43 1.10
N GLY A 69 -3.33 -15.11 1.01
CA GLY A 69 -3.42 -14.19 2.14
C GLY A 69 -2.08 -13.88 2.81
N GLU A 70 -0.97 -14.43 2.30
CA GLU A 70 0.37 -14.23 2.84
C GLU A 70 0.78 -12.76 2.72
N GLN A 71 1.31 -12.18 3.81
CA GLN A 71 1.86 -10.82 3.79
C GLN A 71 3.22 -10.83 3.09
N VAL A 72 3.34 -10.04 2.04
CA VAL A 72 4.57 -9.87 1.26
C VAL A 72 5.38 -8.67 1.77
N ALA A 73 4.69 -7.63 2.25
CA ALA A 73 5.33 -6.42 2.75
C ALA A 73 4.48 -5.72 3.84
N PRO A 74 5.11 -4.98 4.77
CA PRO A 74 6.56 -4.95 5.03
C PRO A 74 7.05 -6.28 5.63
N LEU A 75 8.34 -6.60 5.45
CA LEU A 75 9.02 -7.78 6.00
C LEU A 75 9.60 -7.54 7.40
#